data_AF-A0AAE3U616-F1
#
_entry.id   AF-A0AAE3U616-F1
#
_cell.length_a   1.000
_cell.length_b   1.000
_cell.length_c   1.000
_cell.angle_alpha   90.00
_cell.angle_beta   90.00
_cell.angle_gamma   90.00
#
_symmetry.space_group_name_H-M   'P 1'
#
loop_
_entity.id
_entity.type
_entity.pdbx_description
1 polymer ?
#
loop_
_entity_poly.entity_id
_entity_poly.type
_entity_poly.pdbx_seq_one_letter_code
_entity_poly.pdbx_strand_id
1 'polypeptide(L)'
;KTNGFNLEQVAFQDTTKIRLLISFVIVAYILALEQGILQEESSPVRYIRPSSGKKYRSVSIFRDGLQKIKEKLTYLVDFRTYLFKLTPKKTTVFKIV
;
A
#
# COMPACT_ATOMS: atom_id res chain seq x y z
N LYS A 1 -12.44 12.10 -15.59
CA LYS A 1 -11.87 11.30 -14.48
C LYS A 1 -10.43 10.96 -14.80
N THR A 2 -9.50 11.84 -14.47
CA THR A 2 -8.05 11.57 -14.51
C THR A 2 -7.64 11.08 -13.12
N ASN A 3 -7.87 9.80 -12.86
CA ASN A 3 -7.41 9.12 -11.64
C ASN A 3 -5.99 8.55 -11.80
N GLY A 4 -5.27 8.93 -12.86
CA GLY A 4 -3.84 8.67 -12.99
C GLY A 4 -3.09 9.85 -12.42
N PHE A 5 -2.17 9.60 -11.48
CA PHE A 5 -1.13 10.58 -11.16
C PHE A 5 -0.53 11.06 -12.49
N ASN A 6 -0.48 12.37 -12.71
CA ASN A 6 0.12 12.92 -13.91
C ASN A 6 1.64 12.84 -13.75
N LEU A 7 2.18 11.63 -14.00
CA LEU A 7 3.60 11.31 -13.85
C LEU A 7 4.48 12.20 -14.73
N GLU A 8 3.91 12.74 -15.81
CA GLU A 8 4.56 13.71 -16.71
C GLU A 8 4.72 15.10 -16.07
N GLN A 9 3.80 15.51 -15.18
CA GLN A 9 3.90 16.78 -14.44
C GLN A 9 4.85 16.69 -13.24
N VAL A 10 5.03 15.50 -12.67
CA VAL A 10 6.09 15.25 -11.71
C VAL A 10 7.37 15.13 -12.53
N ALA A 11 8.06 16.23 -12.82
CA ALA A 11 9.25 16.28 -13.67
C ALA A 11 10.36 15.32 -13.18
N PHE A 12 10.23 14.05 -13.53
CA PHE A 12 11.04 12.92 -13.12
C PHE A 12 12.24 12.80 -14.04
N GLN A 13 13.10 13.81 -14.04
CA GLN A 13 14.34 13.78 -14.81
C GLN A 13 15.44 12.97 -14.11
N ASP A 14 15.34 12.85 -12.78
CA ASP A 14 16.28 12.08 -11.97
C ASP A 14 15.77 10.65 -11.75
N THR A 15 16.40 9.70 -12.45
CA THR A 15 16.08 8.27 -12.37
C THR A 15 16.24 7.69 -10.95
N THR A 16 17.04 8.31 -10.09
CA THR A 16 17.21 7.89 -8.69
C THR A 16 15.95 8.21 -7.90
N LYS A 17 15.41 9.41 -8.07
CA LYS A 17 14.15 9.84 -7.40
C LYS A 17 12.96 9.03 -7.90
N ILE A 18 12.91 8.69 -9.19
CA ILE A 18 11.90 7.79 -9.75
C ILE A 18 11.95 6.43 -9.06
N ARG A 19 13.14 5.81 -9.05
CA ARG A 19 13.34 4.49 -8.44
C ARG A 19 12.93 4.51 -6.98
N LEU A 20 13.34 5.55 -6.25
CA LEU A 20 12.95 5.73 -4.85
C LEU A 20 11.43 5.86 -4.66
N LEU A 21 10.75 6.68 -5.47
CA LEU A 21 9.29 6.77 -5.41
C LEU A 21 8.64 5.42 -5.70
N ILE A 22 9.06 4.72 -6.75
CA ILE A 22 8.52 3.41 -7.11
C ILE A 22 8.74 2.42 -5.97
N SER A 23 9.92 2.40 -5.34
CA SER A 23 10.19 1.57 -4.17
C SER A 23 9.23 1.88 -3.02
N PHE A 24 8.98 3.15 -2.72
CA PHE A 24 8.00 3.53 -1.70
C PHE A 24 6.58 3.09 -2.05
N VAL A 25 6.17 3.22 -3.32
CA VAL A 25 4.86 2.78 -3.79
C VAL A 25 4.72 1.25 -3.66
N ILE A 26 5.75 0.49 -4.04
CA ILE A 26 5.75 -0.98 -3.91
C ILE A 26 5.63 -1.39 -2.44
N VAL A 27 6.43 -0.78 -1.55
CA VAL A 27 6.37 -1.07 -0.11
C VAL A 27 4.99 -0.72 0.45
N ALA A 28 4.46 0.47 0.14
CA ALA A 28 3.12 0.87 0.58
C ALA A 28 2.03 -0.08 0.04
N TYR A 29 2.21 -0.60 -1.17
CA TYR A 29 1.29 -1.56 -1.77
C TYR A 29 1.29 -2.91 -1.04
N ILE A 30 2.48 -3.45 -0.75
CA ILE A 30 2.64 -4.70 0.01
C ILE A 30 2.01 -4.55 1.39
N LEU A 31 2.32 -3.45 2.09
CA LEU A 31 1.75 -3.18 3.42
C LEU A 31 0.23 -3.07 3.40
N ALA A 32 -0.33 -2.41 2.38
CA ALA A 32 -1.78 -2.30 2.22
C ALA A 32 -2.43 -3.67 1.96
N LEU A 33 -1.78 -4.59 1.24
CA LEU A 33 -2.29 -5.94 1.10
C LEU A 33 -2.22 -6.73 2.41
N GLU A 34 -1.08 -6.69 3.10
CA GLU A 34 -0.89 -7.38 4.38
C GLU A 34 -1.93 -6.93 5.41
N GLN A 35 -2.11 -5.62 5.60
CA GLN A 35 -3.11 -5.10 6.53
C GLN A 35 -4.54 -5.45 6.11
N GLY A 36 -4.83 -5.50 4.81
CA GLY A 36 -6.13 -5.91 4.30
C GLY A 36 -6.46 -7.38 4.57
N ILE A 37 -5.45 -8.26 4.52
CA ILE A 37 -5.59 -9.68 4.84
C ILE A 37 -5.84 -9.87 6.34
N LEU A 38 -5.03 -9.22 7.19
CA LEU A 38 -5.20 -9.28 8.65
C LEU A 38 -6.58 -8.73 9.10
N GLN A 39 -7.10 -7.72 8.40
CA GLN A 39 -8.42 -7.17 8.67
C GLN A 39 -9.55 -8.15 8.33
N GLU A 40 -9.38 -8.96 7.29
CA GLU A 40 -10.34 -9.99 6.90
C GLU A 40 -10.36 -11.18 7.85
N GLU A 41 -9.20 -11.55 8.41
CA GLU A 41 -9.13 -12.54 9.49
C GLU A 41 -9.83 -12.07 10.77
N SER A 42 -9.86 -10.75 11.01
CA SER A 42 -10.39 -10.16 12.25
C SER A 42 -11.80 -9.58 12.13
N SER A 43 -12.37 -9.40 10.94
CA SER A 43 -13.69 -8.80 10.75
C SER A 43 -14.41 -9.28 9.49
N PRO A 44 -15.76 -9.35 9.51
CA PRO A 44 -16.54 -9.85 8.38
C PRO A 44 -16.42 -8.93 7.15
N VAL A 45 -16.07 -9.53 6.01
CA VAL A 45 -15.97 -8.84 4.73
C VAL A 45 -17.36 -8.56 4.16
N ARG A 46 -17.60 -7.32 3.74
CA ARG A 46 -18.83 -6.93 3.05
C ARG A 46 -18.77 -7.33 1.57
N TYR A 47 -19.73 -8.14 1.12
CA TYR A 47 -19.88 -8.57 -0.27
C TYR A 47 -21.06 -7.87 -0.97
N ILE A 48 -20.95 -7.68 -2.28
CA ILE A 48 -22.02 -7.20 -3.18
C ILE A 48 -22.34 -8.32 -4.16
N ARG A 49 -23.63 -8.48 -4.50
CA ARG A 49 -24.09 -9.37 -5.57
C ARG A 49 -24.66 -8.51 -6.70
N PRO A 50 -23.95 -8.38 -7.83
CA PRO A 50 -24.51 -7.83 -9.04
C PRO A 50 -25.60 -8.75 -9.59
N SER A 51 -26.35 -8.26 -10.57
CA SER A 51 -27.40 -9.00 -11.30
C SER A 51 -26.92 -10.34 -11.90
N SER A 52 -25.61 -10.52 -12.08
CA SER A 52 -24.97 -11.78 -12.52
C SER A 52 -24.95 -12.89 -11.45
N GLY A 53 -25.41 -12.62 -10.23
CA GLY A 53 -25.49 -13.60 -9.13
C GLY A 53 -24.16 -13.94 -8.44
N LYS A 54 -23.01 -13.58 -9.04
CA LYS A 54 -21.68 -13.78 -8.45
C LYS A 54 -21.46 -12.83 -7.25
N LYS A 55 -20.87 -13.32 -6.17
CA LYS A 55 -20.49 -12.49 -5.01
C LYS A 55 -19.10 -11.89 -5.25
N TYR A 56 -18.98 -10.59 -5.05
CA TYR A 56 -17.71 -9.87 -5.08
C TYR A 56 -17.56 -9.08 -3.78
N ARG A 57 -16.32 -8.78 -3.37
CA ARG A 57 -16.13 -7.85 -2.26
C ARG A 57 -16.65 -6.47 -2.64
N SER A 58 -17.28 -5.80 -1.69
CA SER A 58 -17.69 -4.40 -1.84
C SER A 58 -16.48 -3.45 -1.93
N VAL A 59 -15.38 -3.82 -1.29
CA VAL A 59 -14.11 -3.09 -1.26
C VAL A 59 -12.98 -4.10 -1.47
N SER A 60 -11.99 -3.76 -2.30
CA SER A 60 -10.83 -4.62 -2.52
C SER A 60 -9.95 -4.70 -1.26
N ILE A 61 -9.25 -5.82 -1.08
CA ILE A 61 -8.30 -6.05 0.03
C ILE A 61 -7.33 -4.87 0.17
N PHE A 62 -6.74 -4.45 -0.96
CA PHE A 62 -5.83 -3.32 -1.01
C PHE A 62 -6.46 -2.03 -0.46
N ARG A 63 -7.70 -1.71 -0.86
CA ARG A 63 -8.34 -0.45 -0.43
C ARG A 63 -8.70 -0.47 1.05
N ASP A 64 -9.10 -1.63 1.54
CA ASP A 64 -9.41 -1.85 2.95
C ASP A 64 -8.16 -1.70 3.83
N GLY A 65 -7.08 -2.39 3.47
CA GLY A 65 -5.81 -2.26 4.19
C GLY A 65 -5.16 -0.88 4.04
N LEU A 66 -5.26 -0.24 2.87
CA LEU A 66 -4.82 1.15 2.69
C LEU A 66 -5.57 2.12 3.62
N GLN A 67 -6.88 1.93 3.80
CA GLN A 67 -7.66 2.74 4.74
C GLN A 67 -7.14 2.56 6.17
N LYS A 68 -6.88 1.33 6.59
CA LYS A 68 -6.32 1.03 7.92
C LYS A 68 -4.93 1.64 8.14
N ILE A 69 -4.09 1.63 7.10
CA ILE A 69 -2.79 2.28 7.16
C ILE A 69 -2.95 3.80 7.32
N LYS A 70 -3.86 4.42 6.55
CA LYS A 70 -4.13 5.86 6.66
C LYS A 70 -4.67 6.28 8.03
N GLU A 71 -5.47 5.43 8.67
CA GLU A 71 -5.95 5.65 10.05
C GLU A 71 -4.79 5.66 11.07
N LYS A 72 -3.71 4.92 10.81
CA LYS A 72 -2.55 4.78 11.71
C LYS A 72 -1.41 5.75 11.41
N LEU A 73 -1.28 6.19 10.16
CA LEU A 73 -0.18 7.01 9.67
C LEU A 73 -0.68 8.42 9.39
N THR A 74 -0.76 9.22 10.44
CA THR A 74 -1.13 10.64 10.32
C THR A 74 0.09 11.48 9.93
N TYR A 75 1.28 11.07 10.37
CA TYR A 75 2.53 11.79 10.10
C TYR A 75 3.63 10.89 9.53
N LEU A 76 4.56 11.50 8.81
CA LEU A 76 5.75 10.84 8.23
C LEU A 76 6.62 10.15 9.29
N VAL A 77 6.63 10.68 10.52
CA VAL A 77 7.32 10.09 11.69
C VAL A 77 6.69 8.75 12.09
N ASP A 78 5.37 8.63 11.97
CA ASP A 78 4.65 7.38 12.23
C ASP A 78 5.04 6.33 11.19
N PHE A 79 5.19 6.74 9.92
CA PHE A 79 5.58 5.83 8.84
C PHE A 79 7.02 5.33 9.04
N ARG A 80 7.94 6.23 9.39
CA ARG A 80 9.30 5.86 9.78
C ARG A 80 9.28 4.84 10.91
N THR A 81 8.55 5.13 11.99
CA THR A 81 8.45 4.25 13.17
C THR A 81 7.87 2.89 12.82
N TYR A 82 6.84 2.85 11.97
CA TYR A 82 6.23 1.63 11.47
C TYR A 82 7.21 0.79 10.64
N LEU A 83 7.95 1.40 9.71
CA LEU A 83 8.99 0.73 8.94
C LEU A 83 10.09 0.14 9.83
N PHE A 84 10.58 0.90 10.82
CA PHE A 84 11.61 0.42 11.74
C PHE A 84 11.16 -0.78 12.59
N LYS A 85 9.86 -0.87 12.94
CA LYS A 85 9.32 -2.05 13.64
C LYS A 85 9.23 -3.29 12.76
N LEU A 86 9.04 -3.10 11.45
CA LEU A 86 8.97 -4.20 10.48
C LEU A 86 10.35 -4.66 9.99
N THR A 87 11.41 -3.87 10.25
CA THR A 87 12.75 -4.24 9.81
C THR A 87 13.39 -5.20 10.82
N PRO A 88 13.77 -6.44 10.45
CA PRO A 88 14.50 -7.30 11.36
C PRO A 88 15.87 -6.69 11.71
N LYS A 89 16.34 -6.87 12.96
CA LYS A 89 17.61 -6.31 13.50
C LYS A 89 18.87 -6.63 12.68
N LYS A 90 18.80 -7.55 11.71
CA LYS A 90 19.86 -7.83 10.73
C LYS A 90 19.38 -7.39 9.35
N THR A 91 19.76 -6.18 8.95
CA THR A 91 19.52 -5.70 7.59
C THR A 91 20.63 -6.24 6.68
N THR A 92 20.37 -7.31 5.94
CA THR A 92 21.20 -7.66 4.79
C THR A 92 20.81 -6.73 3.65
N VAL A 93 21.67 -5.76 3.35
CA VAL A 93 21.48 -4.84 2.21
C VAL A 93 21.78 -5.64 0.94
N PHE A 94 20.74 -5.98 0.18
CA PHE A 94 20.91 -6.53 -1.16
C PHE A 94 21.22 -5.39 -2.12
N LYS A 95 22.48 -5.36 -2.58
CA LYS A 95 22.92 -4.48 -3.66
C LYS A 95 22.41 -5.06 -4.97
N ILE A 96 21.40 -4.43 -5.56
CA ILE A 96 20.99 -4.75 -6.93
C ILE A 96 22.01 -4.08 -7.85
N VAL A 97 22.84 -4.92 -8.49
CA VAL A 97 23.79 -4.53 -9.56
C VAL A 97 23.05 -4.54 -10.88
#